data_AF-A0A1E3GHS7-F1
#
_entry.id   AF-A0A1E3GHS7-F1
#
_cell.length_a   1.000
_cell.length_b   1.000
_cell.length_c   1.000
_cell.angle_alpha   90.00
_cell.angle_beta   90.00
_cell.angle_gamma   90.00
#
_symmetry.space_group_name_H-M   'P 1'
#
loop_
_entity.id
_entity.type
_entity.pdbx_description
1 polymer ?
#
loop_
_entity_poly.entity_id
_entity_poly.type
_entity_poly.pdbx_seq_one_letter_code
_entity_poly.pdbx_strand_id
1 'polypeptide(L)'
;MKILNSKEAFEAMMAGRNIMCRAADELMDFDDLSQFPATIFAMPGYEFCIKIETMELAGITFTKPLTLDDIVEDQEIFIIHPDHISQIKYSKQCMEYFKAVDNGFAQADKENAELQLVAIGELFGRMIVYPPTIDNTGKPKKRRSTKAKNETEQASIPAGPGDAVPDIEKQPEPELIQPIEAIEQETTINTETPVTEIEADSVETDRVKLVEKFTAQIDQFTKEDDVLSFRHVFLANGHLDQKDQQHLCKLTEDKLLELDPEQYTPKAEPEPIVEEVIEVAQPSLIDQIENAARKQASVESAEHGSASIDLFYKKKKQVLINRIYDMDSVETLERLAPAIPAAKLLPSDHQELLSLYAQRKDALIQAAETGEAS
;
A
#
# COMPACT_ATOMS: atom_id res chain seq x y z
N MET A 1 6.54 20.60 6.55
CA MET A 1 6.49 21.18 7.91
C MET A 1 5.35 22.20 7.96
N LYS A 2 4.37 22.01 8.83
CA LYS A 2 3.19 22.88 8.94
C LYS A 2 3.41 23.88 10.06
N ILE A 3 3.19 25.17 9.78
CA ILE A 3 3.21 26.22 10.80
C ILE A 3 1.86 26.25 11.52
N LEU A 4 1.90 26.32 12.83
CA LEU A 4 0.76 26.34 13.74
C LEU A 4 0.61 27.73 14.35
N ASN A 5 -0.63 28.13 14.61
CA ASN A 5 -0.91 29.28 15.47
C ASN A 5 -0.79 28.90 16.96
N SER A 6 -0.79 29.89 17.85
CA SER A 6 -0.62 29.64 19.29
C SER A 6 -1.65 28.67 19.89
N LYS A 7 -2.90 28.71 19.42
CA LYS A 7 -3.96 27.82 19.93
C LYS A 7 -3.72 26.39 19.48
N GLU A 8 -3.43 26.18 18.20
CA GLU A 8 -3.12 24.86 17.63
C GLU A 8 -1.85 24.26 18.24
N ALA A 9 -0.83 25.08 18.46
CA ALA A 9 0.41 24.66 19.10
C ALA A 9 0.18 24.25 20.56
N PHE A 10 -0.63 24.99 21.29
CA PHE A 10 -0.99 24.64 22.66
C PHE A 10 -1.83 23.34 22.71
N GLU A 11 -2.80 23.18 21.81
CA GLU A 11 -3.61 21.98 21.71
C GLU A 11 -2.77 20.73 21.36
N ALA A 12 -1.86 20.87 20.39
CA ALA A 12 -0.93 19.80 20.03
C ALA A 12 0.02 19.45 21.18
N MET A 13 0.50 20.44 21.95
CA MET A 13 1.28 20.20 23.17
C MET A 13 0.47 19.44 24.23
N MET A 14 -0.79 19.81 24.43
CA MET A 14 -1.69 19.13 25.36
C MET A 14 -2.00 17.69 24.92
N ALA A 15 -1.97 17.42 23.61
CA ALA A 15 -2.03 16.08 23.03
C ALA A 15 -0.70 15.30 23.13
N GLY A 16 0.31 15.82 23.85
CA GLY A 16 1.59 15.18 24.07
C GLY A 16 2.60 15.33 22.92
N ARG A 17 2.31 16.18 21.92
CA ARG A 17 3.24 16.44 20.82
C ARG A 17 4.35 17.39 21.25
N ASN A 18 5.57 17.12 20.81
CA ASN A 18 6.67 18.07 20.97
C ASN A 18 6.52 19.22 19.98
N ILE A 19 6.52 20.45 20.48
CA ILE A 19 6.40 21.67 19.70
C ILE A 19 7.73 22.41 19.71
N MET A 20 8.09 23.00 18.56
CA MET A 20 9.22 23.92 18.42
C MET A 20 8.70 25.32 18.10
N CYS A 21 9.49 26.34 18.41
CA CYS A 21 9.14 27.74 18.24
C CYS A 21 10.28 28.52 17.56
N ARG A 22 9.92 29.57 16.82
CA ARG A 22 10.83 30.62 16.36
C ARG A 22 10.14 31.99 16.40
N ALA A 23 10.92 33.07 16.38
CA ALA A 23 10.40 34.40 16.13
C ALA A 23 10.03 34.56 14.63
N ALA A 24 8.87 35.15 14.33
CA ALA A 24 8.27 35.20 12.99
C ALA A 24 9.05 36.04 11.96
N ASP A 25 9.98 36.89 12.42
CA ASP A 25 10.72 37.84 11.59
C ASP A 25 12.24 37.55 11.51
N GLU A 26 12.70 36.47 12.13
CA GLU A 26 14.12 36.09 12.07
C GLU A 26 14.33 34.89 11.14
N LEU A 27 15.44 34.89 10.38
CA LEU A 27 15.96 33.70 9.67
C LEU A 27 16.40 32.57 10.64
N MET A 28 15.99 32.64 11.91
CA MET A 28 16.30 31.65 12.94
C MET A 28 15.56 30.35 12.64
N ASP A 29 16.27 29.26 12.87
CA ASP A 29 15.70 27.92 12.85
C ASP A 29 14.72 27.73 14.01
N PHE A 30 13.86 26.72 13.89
CA PHE A 30 12.97 26.33 14.97
C PHE A 30 13.77 25.71 16.11
N ASP A 31 13.53 26.18 17.33
CA ASP A 31 14.20 25.71 18.53
C ASP A 31 13.19 25.10 19.53
N ASP A 32 13.72 24.30 20.46
CA ASP A 32 12.91 23.68 21.50
C ASP A 32 12.26 24.76 22.39
N LEU A 33 10.99 24.55 22.75
CA LEU A 33 10.23 25.48 23.59
C LEU A 33 10.90 25.81 24.93
N SER A 34 11.78 24.92 25.42
CA SER A 34 12.58 25.15 26.64
C SER A 34 13.47 26.40 26.58
N GLN A 35 13.80 26.87 25.38
CA GLN A 35 14.62 28.07 25.16
C GLN A 35 13.80 29.37 25.23
N PHE A 36 12.47 29.27 25.30
CA PHE A 36 11.56 30.41 25.23
C PHE A 36 10.74 30.56 26.52
N PRO A 37 10.31 31.79 26.87
CA PRO A 37 9.42 32.01 28.00
C PRO A 37 8.02 31.47 27.70
N ALA A 38 7.29 31.00 28.72
CA ALA A 38 5.93 30.46 28.58
C ALA A 38 4.91 31.45 27.97
N THR A 39 5.23 32.75 27.96
CA THR A 39 4.35 33.82 27.44
C THR A 39 4.26 33.85 25.91
N ILE A 40 5.11 33.13 25.18
CA ILE A 40 5.12 33.12 23.70
C ILE A 40 3.77 32.73 23.09
N PHE A 41 2.97 31.89 23.74
CA PHE A 41 1.64 31.51 23.24
C PHE A 41 0.65 32.68 23.22
N ALA A 42 0.89 33.71 24.03
CA ALA A 42 0.06 34.92 24.08
C ALA A 42 0.66 36.11 23.32
N MET A 43 1.91 36.00 22.86
CA MET A 43 2.61 37.08 22.18
C MET A 43 2.46 36.96 20.66
N PRO A 44 2.17 38.07 19.95
CA PRO A 44 2.29 38.08 18.50
C PRO A 44 3.77 37.99 18.09
N GLY A 45 4.05 37.50 16.89
CA GLY A 45 5.41 37.43 16.34
C GLY A 45 6.19 36.15 16.67
N TYR A 46 5.51 35.08 17.09
CA TYR A 46 6.09 33.74 17.22
C TYR A 46 5.37 32.76 16.29
N GLU A 47 6.15 31.87 15.69
CA GLU A 47 5.65 30.77 14.87
C GLU A 47 5.96 29.45 15.56
N PHE A 48 5.02 28.51 15.45
CA PHE A 48 5.13 27.20 16.06
C PHE A 48 5.05 26.11 15.02
N CYS A 49 5.64 24.96 15.30
CA CYS A 49 5.48 23.76 14.49
C CYS A 49 5.61 22.51 15.35
N ILE A 50 5.13 21.38 14.85
CA ILE A 50 5.36 20.08 15.50
C ILE A 50 6.80 19.65 15.20
N LYS A 51 7.54 19.28 16.24
CA LYS A 51 8.86 18.67 16.15
C LYS A 51 8.72 17.33 15.44
N ILE A 52 9.44 17.17 14.33
CA ILE A 52 9.58 15.86 13.69
C ILE A 52 10.48 15.02 14.59
N GLU A 53 9.87 14.13 15.36
CA GLU A 53 10.63 13.23 16.24
C GLU A 53 11.26 12.13 15.42
N THR A 54 12.57 11.93 15.58
CA THR A 54 13.29 10.81 14.98
C THR A 54 13.60 9.75 16.03
N MET A 55 13.87 8.54 15.56
CA MET A 55 14.39 7.43 16.35
C MET A 55 15.48 6.70 15.59
N GLU A 56 16.29 5.93 16.32
CA GLU A 56 17.37 5.13 15.76
C GLU A 56 17.09 3.64 16.01
N LEU A 57 17.21 2.82 14.97
CA LEU A 57 17.13 1.37 15.04
C LEU A 57 18.23 0.77 14.16
N ALA A 58 19.01 -0.17 14.71
CA ALA A 58 20.13 -0.81 14.00
C ALA A 58 21.13 0.19 13.36
N GLY A 59 21.35 1.36 13.98
CA GLY A 59 22.23 2.41 13.46
C GLY A 59 21.63 3.26 12.33
N ILE A 60 20.34 3.06 12.02
CA ILE A 60 19.61 3.82 10.99
C ILE A 60 18.61 4.73 11.69
N THR A 61 18.68 6.03 11.37
CA THR A 61 17.80 7.06 11.91
C THR A 61 16.66 7.33 10.94
N PHE A 62 15.42 7.33 11.45
CA PHE A 62 14.22 7.68 10.69
C PHE A 62 13.19 8.36 11.59
N THR A 63 12.19 9.01 10.99
CA THR A 63 11.08 9.64 11.73
C THR A 63 10.30 8.59 12.52
N LYS A 64 9.86 8.91 13.74
CA LYS A 64 9.04 8.00 14.53
C LYS A 64 7.78 7.58 13.73
N PRO A 65 7.36 6.30 13.83
CA PRO A 65 6.16 5.83 13.16
C PRO A 65 4.93 6.66 13.54
N LEU A 66 3.99 6.74 12.61
CA LEU A 66 2.71 7.40 12.84
C LEU A 66 1.92 6.70 13.95
N THR A 67 1.27 7.49 14.79
CA THR A 67 0.30 7.01 15.77
C THR A 67 -1.13 7.22 15.27
N LEU A 68 -2.12 6.57 15.90
CA LEU A 68 -3.52 6.75 15.53
C LEU A 68 -4.00 8.22 15.66
N ASP A 69 -3.36 9.00 16.53
CA ASP A 69 -3.64 10.42 16.72
C ASP A 69 -3.01 11.31 15.62
N ASP A 70 -2.07 10.79 14.84
CA ASP A 70 -1.44 11.50 13.71
C ASP A 70 -2.22 11.37 12.40
N ILE A 71 -3.19 10.45 12.33
CA ILE A 71 -3.78 10.00 11.08
C ILE A 71 -5.26 10.38 10.97
N VAL A 72 -5.59 10.97 9.83
CA VAL A 72 -6.96 11.29 9.42
C VAL A 72 -7.47 10.23 8.43
N GLU A 73 -8.79 9.99 8.39
CA GLU A 73 -9.40 9.13 7.37
C GLU A 73 -9.05 9.63 5.96
N ASP A 74 -8.86 8.70 5.03
CA ASP A 74 -8.43 8.94 3.64
C ASP A 74 -7.03 9.54 3.45
N GLN A 75 -6.26 9.73 4.52
CA GLN A 75 -4.87 10.20 4.44
C GLN A 75 -3.99 9.16 3.75
N GLU A 76 -3.18 9.61 2.79
CA GLU A 76 -2.17 8.75 2.17
C GLU A 76 -1.04 8.48 3.17
N ILE A 77 -0.79 7.20 3.43
CA ILE A 77 0.26 6.73 4.34
C ILE A 77 1.00 5.54 3.72
N PHE A 78 2.15 5.22 4.29
CA PHE A 78 3.00 4.10 3.87
C PHE A 78 3.02 3.04 4.96
N ILE A 79 2.44 1.88 4.70
CA ILE A 79 2.46 0.72 5.61
C ILE A 79 3.69 -0.12 5.31
N ILE A 80 4.43 -0.48 6.36
CA ILE A 80 5.64 -1.31 6.29
C ILE A 80 5.26 -2.77 6.51
N HIS A 81 5.42 -3.59 5.48
CA HIS A 81 5.36 -5.05 5.58
C HIS A 81 6.78 -5.63 5.64
N PRO A 82 6.96 -6.89 6.07
CA PRO A 82 8.28 -7.53 6.13
C PRO A 82 9.01 -7.61 4.79
N ASP A 83 8.29 -7.49 3.68
CA ASP A 83 8.79 -7.69 2.32
C ASP A 83 8.64 -6.49 1.38
N HIS A 84 7.72 -5.58 1.68
CA HIS A 84 7.43 -4.42 0.86
C HIS A 84 6.80 -3.28 1.67
N ILE A 85 6.63 -2.13 1.04
CA ILE A 85 5.90 -0.99 1.57
C ILE A 85 4.63 -0.81 0.74
N SER A 86 3.50 -0.65 1.39
CA SER A 86 2.22 -0.37 0.73
C SER A 86 1.86 1.11 0.88
N GLN A 87 1.76 1.84 -0.23
CA GLN A 87 1.17 3.18 -0.25
C GLN A 87 -0.34 3.04 -0.33
N ILE A 88 -1.06 3.46 0.70
CA ILE A 88 -2.52 3.30 0.81
C ILE A 88 -3.19 4.59 1.27
N LYS A 89 -4.50 4.66 1.08
CA LYS A 89 -5.35 5.63 1.77
C LYS A 89 -5.87 5.00 3.05
N TYR A 90 -5.61 5.65 4.18
CA TYR A 90 -5.95 5.11 5.48
C TYR A 90 -7.46 5.02 5.66
N SER A 91 -7.93 3.88 6.14
CA SER A 91 -9.29 3.73 6.60
C SER A 91 -9.35 2.97 7.92
N LYS A 92 -10.02 3.55 8.92
CA LYS A 92 -10.21 2.93 10.24
C LYS A 92 -11.03 1.64 10.16
N GLN A 93 -11.83 1.47 9.11
CA GLN A 93 -12.62 0.26 8.87
C GLN A 93 -11.74 -0.92 8.43
N CYS A 94 -10.57 -0.64 7.84
CA CYS A 94 -9.62 -1.67 7.49
C CYS A 94 -8.77 -2.06 8.71
N MET A 95 -9.09 -3.21 9.30
CA MET A 95 -8.39 -3.72 10.48
C MET A 95 -6.88 -3.89 10.27
N GLU A 96 -6.45 -4.21 9.04
CA GLU A 96 -5.03 -4.33 8.71
C GLU A 96 -4.32 -2.97 8.82
N TYR A 97 -4.91 -1.91 8.27
CA TYR A 97 -4.32 -0.57 8.30
C TYR A 97 -4.32 -0.02 9.73
N PHE A 98 -5.41 -0.22 10.46
CA PHE A 98 -5.51 0.15 11.86
C PHE A 98 -4.39 -0.52 12.68
N LYS A 99 -4.23 -1.85 12.56
CA LYS A 99 -3.19 -2.59 13.28
C LYS A 99 -1.78 -2.20 12.85
N ALA A 100 -1.56 -1.91 11.57
CA ALA A 100 -0.25 -1.48 11.10
C ALA A 100 0.17 -0.17 11.79
N VAL A 101 -0.75 0.80 11.87
CA VAL A 101 -0.50 2.07 12.58
C VAL A 101 -0.31 1.85 14.08
N ASP A 102 -1.22 1.11 14.71
CA ASP A 102 -1.20 0.86 16.15
C ASP A 102 0.08 0.15 16.61
N ASN A 103 0.63 -0.73 15.78
CA ASN A 103 1.88 -1.44 16.05
C ASN A 103 3.14 -0.69 15.58
N GLY A 104 3.02 0.54 15.07
CA GLY A 104 4.16 1.35 14.64
C GLY A 104 4.79 0.94 13.31
N PHE A 105 4.02 0.32 12.41
CA PHE A 105 4.44 -0.07 11.04
C PHE A 105 3.83 0.85 9.98
N ALA A 106 3.64 2.13 10.29
CA ALA A 106 3.15 3.13 9.34
C ALA A 106 3.98 4.42 9.38
N GLN A 107 4.21 4.99 8.22
CA GLN A 107 4.98 6.23 8.03
C GLN A 107 4.22 7.23 7.16
N ALA A 108 4.50 8.52 7.38
CA ALA A 108 3.87 9.62 6.62
C ALA A 108 4.44 9.74 5.21
N ASP A 109 5.71 9.38 5.05
CA ASP A 109 6.45 9.52 3.81
C ASP A 109 7.19 8.23 3.45
N LYS A 110 7.49 8.14 2.17
CA LYS A 110 8.14 6.98 1.58
C LYS A 110 9.57 6.77 2.08
N GLU A 111 10.33 7.85 2.22
CA GLU A 111 11.76 7.78 2.58
C GLU A 111 11.94 7.19 3.99
N ASN A 112 11.13 7.65 4.95
CA ASN A 112 11.12 7.10 6.30
C ASN A 112 10.55 5.68 6.35
N ALA A 113 9.59 5.32 5.49
CA ALA A 113 9.13 3.94 5.37
C ALA A 113 10.23 3.01 4.86
N GLU A 114 11.01 3.45 3.87
CA GLU A 114 12.17 2.72 3.35
C GLU A 114 13.23 2.55 4.45
N LEU A 115 13.62 3.63 5.12
CA LEU A 115 14.60 3.58 6.22
C LEU A 115 14.14 2.66 7.37
N GLN A 116 12.87 2.72 7.75
CA GLN A 116 12.31 1.85 8.78
C GLN A 116 12.36 0.37 8.36
N LEU A 117 12.02 0.04 7.12
CA LEU A 117 12.10 -1.35 6.64
C LEU A 117 13.55 -1.85 6.60
N VAL A 118 14.48 -1.03 6.12
CA VAL A 118 15.91 -1.36 6.13
C VAL A 118 16.39 -1.61 7.56
N ALA A 119 16.03 -0.74 8.50
CA ALA A 119 16.40 -0.86 9.91
C ALA A 119 15.86 -2.14 10.56
N ILE A 120 14.61 -2.51 10.27
CA ILE A 120 14.01 -3.76 10.72
C ILE A 120 14.74 -4.96 10.10
N GLY A 121 15.05 -4.89 8.80
CA GLY A 121 15.85 -5.91 8.12
C GLY A 121 17.18 -6.14 8.84
N GLU A 122 17.92 -5.07 9.07
CA GLU A 122 19.25 -5.12 9.69
C GLU A 122 19.20 -5.64 11.13
N LEU A 123 18.17 -5.25 11.90
CA LEU A 123 17.92 -5.79 13.23
C LEU A 123 17.75 -7.32 13.23
N PHE A 124 17.11 -7.88 12.20
CA PHE A 124 16.89 -9.31 12.04
C PHE A 124 17.96 -10.02 11.20
N GLY A 125 19.07 -9.35 10.87
CA GLY A 125 20.15 -9.92 10.04
C GLY A 125 19.74 -10.17 8.58
N ARG A 126 18.76 -9.42 8.08
CA ARG A 126 18.28 -9.46 6.70
C ARG A 126 18.66 -8.16 5.99
N MET A 127 19.51 -8.26 5.00
CA MET A 127 19.89 -7.11 4.20
C MET A 127 18.76 -6.76 3.21
N ILE A 128 18.10 -5.63 3.45
CA ILE A 128 17.07 -5.07 2.55
C ILE A 128 17.68 -3.82 1.91
N VAL A 129 18.11 -3.92 0.64
CA VAL A 129 18.80 -2.80 -0.03
C VAL A 129 17.84 -1.89 -0.80
N TYR A 130 16.71 -2.46 -1.26
CA TYR A 130 15.71 -1.73 -2.02
C TYR A 130 14.31 -2.18 -1.60
N PRO A 131 13.72 -1.55 -0.57
CA PRO A 131 12.33 -1.76 -0.19
C PRO A 131 11.40 -1.52 -1.40
N PRO A 132 10.69 -2.54 -1.92
CA PRO A 132 9.73 -2.28 -2.98
C PRO A 132 8.53 -1.52 -2.41
N THR A 133 8.05 -0.49 -3.10
CA THR A 133 6.80 0.21 -2.74
C THR A 133 5.70 -0.13 -3.74
N ILE A 134 4.55 -0.60 -3.24
CA ILE A 134 3.36 -0.93 -4.02
C ILE A 134 2.33 0.18 -3.84
N ASP A 135 1.84 0.74 -4.95
CA ASP A 135 0.79 1.76 -4.94
C ASP A 135 -0.59 1.09 -4.91
N ASN A 136 -1.21 1.11 -3.73
CA ASN A 136 -2.53 0.56 -3.45
C ASN A 136 -3.60 1.66 -3.23
N THR A 137 -3.30 2.93 -3.57
CA THR A 137 -4.23 4.07 -3.36
C THR A 137 -5.45 4.09 -4.28
N GLY A 138 -5.68 3.03 -5.06
CA GLY A 138 -6.87 2.87 -5.89
C GLY A 138 -6.99 3.98 -6.94
N LYS A 139 -6.07 4.06 -7.90
CA LYS A 139 -6.31 4.94 -9.06
C LYS A 139 -7.55 4.42 -9.81
N PRO A 140 -8.57 5.25 -10.07
CA PRO A 140 -9.61 4.87 -11.01
C PRO A 140 -8.93 4.60 -12.35
N LYS A 141 -9.17 3.42 -12.95
CA LYS A 141 -8.82 3.18 -14.34
C LYS A 141 -9.42 4.32 -15.15
N LYS A 142 -8.60 5.25 -15.64
CA LYS A 142 -9.05 6.29 -16.58
C LYS A 142 -9.67 5.55 -17.76
N ARG A 143 -11.00 5.55 -17.84
CA ARG A 143 -11.70 5.25 -19.10
C ARG A 143 -11.14 6.25 -20.11
N ARG A 144 -10.35 5.77 -21.06
CA ARG A 144 -9.92 6.58 -22.21
C ARG A 144 -11.21 6.99 -22.94
N SER A 145 -11.69 8.20 -22.67
CA SER A 145 -12.60 8.89 -23.57
C SER A 145 -11.81 9.20 -24.84
N THR A 146 -12.18 8.59 -25.95
CA THR A 146 -11.64 8.87 -27.28
C THR A 146 -11.89 10.35 -27.60
N LYS A 147 -10.86 11.20 -27.45
CA LYS A 147 -10.93 12.59 -27.87
C LYS A 147 -10.56 12.62 -29.35
N ALA A 148 -11.57 12.84 -30.20
CA ALA A 148 -11.37 13.18 -31.60
C ALA A 148 -10.48 14.43 -31.67
N LYS A 149 -9.36 14.28 -32.38
CA LYS A 149 -8.38 15.32 -32.67
C LYS A 149 -8.80 15.96 -33.99
N ASN A 150 -9.00 17.27 -34.02
CA ASN A 150 -8.77 18.07 -35.22
C ASN A 150 -7.82 19.20 -34.84
N GLU A 151 -6.72 19.24 -35.59
CA GLU A 151 -5.67 20.26 -35.66
C GLU A 151 -6.28 21.55 -36.29
N THR A 152 -5.74 22.77 -36.24
CA THR A 152 -4.37 23.26 -36.45
C THR A 152 -4.33 24.77 -36.11
N GLU A 153 -3.22 25.26 -35.51
CA GLU A 153 -2.53 26.59 -35.64
C GLU A 153 -3.34 27.93 -35.55
N GLN A 154 -2.85 29.09 -35.10
CA GLN A 154 -1.53 29.66 -34.80
C GLN A 154 -1.71 30.97 -33.99
N ALA A 155 -0.60 31.50 -33.48
CA ALA A 155 -0.42 32.61 -32.52
C ALA A 155 -0.96 34.01 -32.91
N SER A 156 -1.28 34.83 -31.89
CA SER A 156 -0.64 36.15 -31.60
C SER A 156 -1.38 36.95 -30.51
N ILE A 157 -0.62 37.58 -29.61
CA ILE A 157 -1.02 38.68 -28.68
C ILE A 157 -0.61 39.99 -29.38
N PRO A 158 -1.26 41.17 -29.19
CA PRO A 158 -1.02 42.00 -27.99
C PRO A 158 -2.16 42.97 -27.54
N ALA A 159 -1.95 43.52 -26.33
CA ALA A 159 -2.37 44.85 -25.81
C ALA A 159 -3.80 45.08 -25.26
N GLY A 160 -3.88 45.44 -23.96
CA GLY A 160 -4.98 46.22 -23.35
C GLY A 160 -4.81 47.73 -23.61
N PRO A 161 -5.37 48.68 -22.81
CA PRO A 161 -6.20 48.59 -21.60
C PRO A 161 -7.49 49.47 -21.65
N GLY A 162 -8.32 49.49 -20.60
CA GLY A 162 -9.30 50.58 -20.40
C GLY A 162 -10.52 50.28 -19.52
N ASP A 163 -10.48 50.86 -18.32
CA ASP A 163 -11.51 51.14 -17.30
C ASP A 163 -13.01 51.05 -17.66
N ALA A 164 -13.82 50.52 -16.74
CA ALA A 164 -14.67 51.32 -15.83
C ALA A 164 -15.69 50.46 -15.07
N VAL A 165 -15.67 50.59 -13.73
CA VAL A 165 -16.72 50.24 -12.76
C VAL A 165 -17.82 51.33 -12.81
N PRO A 166 -19.10 51.07 -12.49
CA PRO A 166 -19.62 51.17 -11.11
C PRO A 166 -20.53 49.96 -10.75
N ASP A 167 -20.47 49.38 -9.55
CA ASP A 167 -20.92 49.89 -8.24
C ASP A 167 -22.43 49.65 -7.98
N ILE A 168 -22.73 49.43 -6.69
CA ILE A 168 -24.02 49.46 -5.98
C ILE A 168 -24.60 48.12 -5.51
N GLU A 169 -24.15 47.79 -4.28
CA GLU A 169 -24.95 47.49 -3.08
C GLU A 169 -25.98 46.33 -3.09
N LYS A 170 -25.73 45.33 -2.22
CA LYS A 170 -26.39 45.24 -0.90
C LYS A 170 -25.93 44.00 -0.11
N GLN A 171 -25.23 44.25 1.00
CA GLN A 171 -25.38 43.49 2.24
C GLN A 171 -26.65 44.04 2.97
N PRO A 172 -27.33 43.30 3.86
CA PRO A 172 -26.76 43.00 5.17
C PRO A 172 -27.04 41.60 5.74
N GLU A 173 -26.18 41.25 6.69
CA GLU A 173 -26.22 40.23 7.76
C GLU A 173 -27.33 40.57 8.81
N PRO A 174 -27.37 39.98 10.02
CA PRO A 174 -27.63 38.62 10.53
C PRO A 174 -28.89 38.59 11.46
N GLU A 175 -29.21 37.47 12.14
CA GLU A 175 -29.79 37.37 13.52
C GLU A 175 -30.10 35.89 13.83
N LEU A 176 -29.37 35.20 14.72
CA LEU A 176 -29.65 34.96 16.16
C LEU A 176 -31.06 34.41 16.42
N ILE A 177 -31.22 33.21 17.02
CA ILE A 177 -31.44 33.00 18.47
C ILE A 177 -31.21 31.50 18.83
N GLN A 178 -30.57 31.28 19.99
CA GLN A 178 -30.29 30.00 20.70
C GLN A 178 -31.51 29.52 21.57
N PRO A 179 -31.35 28.79 22.69
CA PRO A 179 -31.24 27.34 22.90
C PRO A 179 -32.40 26.76 23.76
N ILE A 180 -32.59 25.43 23.84
CA ILE A 180 -33.44 24.81 24.89
C ILE A 180 -32.79 23.54 25.44
N GLU A 181 -32.86 23.45 26.77
CA GLU A 181 -32.22 22.52 27.70
C GLU A 181 -32.85 21.10 27.77
N ALA A 182 -32.01 20.19 28.32
CA ALA A 182 -32.18 18.90 29.00
C ALA A 182 -33.58 18.28 29.22
N ILE A 183 -33.63 16.92 29.18
CA ILE A 183 -34.30 16.04 30.17
C ILE A 183 -33.68 14.62 30.06
N GLU A 184 -33.17 14.10 31.19
CA GLU A 184 -32.96 12.67 31.48
C GLU A 184 -34.31 11.98 31.71
N GLN A 185 -34.57 10.81 31.14
CA GLN A 185 -35.51 9.83 31.73
C GLN A 185 -35.10 8.38 31.40
N GLU A 186 -34.78 7.63 32.44
CA GLU A 186 -34.96 6.18 32.54
C GLU A 186 -36.45 5.84 32.36
N THR A 187 -36.79 4.78 31.62
CA THR A 187 -37.97 3.97 31.97
C THR A 187 -37.88 2.54 31.41
N THR A 188 -37.82 1.60 32.35
CA THR A 188 -38.24 0.21 32.26
C THR A 188 -39.64 0.04 31.66
N ILE A 189 -39.84 -0.97 30.79
CA ILE A 189 -41.15 -1.61 30.61
C ILE A 189 -40.95 -3.14 30.55
N ASN A 190 -41.39 -3.80 31.62
CA ASN A 190 -41.71 -5.23 31.65
C ASN A 190 -43.14 -5.43 31.11
N THR A 191 -43.36 -6.46 30.29
CA THR A 191 -44.60 -7.27 30.28
C THR A 191 -44.31 -8.67 29.73
N GLU A 192 -44.19 -9.63 30.67
CA GLU A 192 -44.65 -11.04 30.71
C GLU A 192 -45.55 -11.48 29.53
N THR A 193 -45.59 -12.70 28.94
CA THR A 193 -45.23 -14.12 29.22
C THR A 193 -45.53 -14.93 27.91
N PRO A 194 -45.26 -16.25 27.73
CA PRO A 194 -44.82 -17.25 28.69
C PRO A 194 -43.52 -17.99 28.35
N VAL A 195 -42.91 -18.48 29.43
CA VAL A 195 -41.86 -19.49 29.44
C VAL A 195 -42.36 -20.73 28.71
N THR A 196 -41.67 -21.11 27.63
CA THR A 196 -41.70 -22.47 27.10
C THR A 196 -40.26 -22.91 26.99
N GLU A 197 -39.91 -23.85 27.87
CA GLU A 197 -38.79 -24.78 27.84
C GLU A 197 -37.49 -24.29 27.18
N ILE A 198 -36.57 -23.89 28.05
CA ILE A 198 -35.13 -23.89 27.79
C ILE A 198 -34.74 -25.34 27.51
N GLU A 199 -34.74 -25.75 26.25
CA GLU A 199 -33.84 -26.83 25.83
C GLU A 199 -32.44 -26.27 26.00
N ALA A 200 -31.75 -26.76 27.02
CA ALA A 200 -30.35 -26.50 27.25
C ALA A 200 -29.56 -27.02 26.05
N ASP A 201 -29.33 -26.16 25.06
CA ASP A 201 -28.40 -26.44 23.98
C ASP A 201 -27.00 -26.41 24.61
N SER A 202 -26.59 -27.57 25.12
CA SER A 202 -25.22 -27.86 25.52
C SER A 202 -24.32 -27.32 24.42
N VAL A 203 -23.45 -26.36 24.74
CA VAL A 203 -22.50 -25.79 23.77
C VAL A 203 -21.73 -26.96 23.13
N GLU A 204 -22.11 -27.33 21.91
CA GLU A 204 -21.56 -28.50 21.25
C GLU A 204 -20.14 -28.16 20.81
N THR A 205 -19.18 -28.65 21.58
CA THR A 205 -17.74 -28.38 21.44
C THR A 205 -17.01 -29.49 20.68
N ASP A 206 -17.73 -30.51 20.24
CA ASP A 206 -17.20 -31.61 19.45
C ASP A 206 -17.02 -31.16 17.99
N ARG A 207 -15.78 -31.20 17.52
CA ARG A 207 -15.38 -30.76 16.17
C ARG A 207 -16.14 -31.47 15.08
N VAL A 208 -16.29 -32.79 15.18
CA VAL A 208 -16.91 -33.60 14.12
C VAL A 208 -18.38 -33.19 13.95
N LYS A 209 -19.07 -33.00 15.06
CA LYS A 209 -20.47 -32.59 15.07
C LYS A 209 -20.67 -31.14 14.65
N LEU A 210 -19.73 -30.25 14.98
CA LEU A 210 -19.75 -28.87 14.50
C LEU A 210 -19.59 -28.82 12.98
N VAL A 211 -18.67 -29.61 12.41
CA VAL A 211 -18.51 -29.71 10.95
C VAL A 211 -19.79 -30.26 10.32
N GLU A 212 -20.37 -31.34 10.85
CA GLU A 212 -21.63 -31.90 10.35
C GLU A 212 -22.78 -30.87 10.41
N LYS A 213 -22.90 -30.14 11.53
CA LYS A 213 -23.91 -29.09 11.72
C LYS A 213 -23.73 -27.95 10.72
N PHE A 214 -22.50 -27.49 10.50
CA PHE A 214 -22.22 -26.40 9.57
C PHE A 214 -22.37 -26.82 8.11
N THR A 215 -21.96 -28.04 7.76
CA THR A 215 -22.22 -28.61 6.44
C THR A 215 -23.72 -28.67 6.16
N ALA A 216 -24.53 -29.17 7.09
CA ALA A 216 -25.99 -29.22 6.93
C ALA A 216 -26.63 -27.83 6.81
N GLN A 217 -26.07 -26.79 7.44
CA GLN A 217 -26.53 -25.41 7.29
C GLN A 217 -26.14 -24.81 5.95
N ILE A 218 -24.93 -25.08 5.46
CA ILE A 218 -24.47 -24.66 4.13
C ILE A 218 -25.40 -25.22 3.05
N ASP A 219 -25.76 -26.50 3.15
CA ASP A 219 -26.64 -27.17 2.18
C ASP A 219 -28.06 -26.58 2.14
N GLN A 220 -28.53 -26.02 3.25
CA GLN A 220 -29.88 -25.44 3.39
C GLN A 220 -29.99 -24.01 2.83
N PHE A 221 -28.87 -23.31 2.63
CA PHE A 221 -28.94 -21.95 2.11
C PHE A 221 -29.40 -21.93 0.65
N THR A 222 -30.26 -20.96 0.36
CA THR A 222 -30.87 -20.75 -0.97
C THR A 222 -30.54 -19.39 -1.57
N LYS A 223 -29.81 -18.55 -0.83
CA LYS A 223 -29.39 -17.20 -1.22
C LYS A 223 -27.90 -17.02 -1.02
N GLU A 224 -27.24 -16.34 -1.95
CA GLU A 224 -25.80 -16.09 -1.91
C GLU A 224 -25.36 -15.28 -0.68
N ASP A 225 -26.10 -14.23 -0.33
CA ASP A 225 -25.78 -13.36 0.81
C ASP A 225 -25.78 -14.13 2.14
N ASP A 226 -26.68 -15.11 2.28
CA ASP A 226 -26.77 -15.95 3.47
C ASP A 226 -25.56 -16.90 3.54
N VAL A 227 -25.15 -17.48 2.40
CA VAL A 227 -23.95 -18.34 2.30
C VAL A 227 -22.68 -17.54 2.60
N LEU A 228 -22.55 -16.32 2.05
CA LEU A 228 -21.40 -15.44 2.25
C LEU A 228 -21.28 -14.96 3.70
N SER A 229 -22.39 -14.54 4.30
CA SER A 229 -22.42 -14.07 5.69
C SER A 229 -22.14 -15.21 6.68
N PHE A 230 -22.59 -16.43 6.37
CA PHE A 230 -22.34 -17.61 7.20
C PHE A 230 -20.85 -17.98 7.31
N ARG A 231 -20.01 -17.59 6.34
CA ARG A 231 -18.56 -17.79 6.40
C ARG A 231 -17.94 -17.23 7.68
N HIS A 232 -18.41 -16.08 8.14
CA HIS A 232 -17.91 -15.45 9.37
C HIS A 232 -18.30 -16.23 10.63
N VAL A 233 -19.40 -16.99 10.60
CA VAL A 233 -19.94 -17.72 11.75
C VAL A 233 -19.05 -18.91 12.11
N PHE A 234 -18.68 -19.75 11.13
CA PHE A 234 -17.79 -20.88 11.42
C PHE A 234 -16.32 -20.47 11.53
N LEU A 235 -15.88 -19.38 10.86
CA LEU A 235 -14.50 -18.86 11.03
C LEU A 235 -14.26 -18.25 12.42
N ALA A 236 -15.29 -17.65 13.03
CA ALA A 236 -15.23 -17.17 14.40
C ALA A 236 -15.34 -18.31 15.45
N ASN A 237 -15.60 -19.55 15.01
CA ASN A 237 -15.71 -20.69 15.92
C ASN A 237 -14.32 -21.15 16.38
N GLY A 238 -14.01 -20.92 17.66
CA GLY A 238 -12.72 -21.26 18.27
C GLY A 238 -12.45 -22.76 18.46
N HIS A 239 -13.39 -23.64 18.09
CA HIS A 239 -13.25 -25.08 18.27
C HIS A 239 -12.84 -25.83 16.99
N LEU A 240 -13.02 -25.23 15.81
CA LEU A 240 -12.62 -25.81 14.52
C LEU A 240 -11.13 -25.63 14.26
N ASP A 241 -10.49 -26.63 13.64
CA ASP A 241 -9.11 -26.48 13.18
C ASP A 241 -9.03 -25.93 11.75
N GLN A 242 -7.81 -25.65 11.28
CA GLN A 242 -7.57 -25.06 9.97
C GLN A 242 -8.06 -25.96 8.82
N LYS A 243 -8.02 -27.29 8.97
CA LYS A 243 -8.48 -28.22 7.93
C LYS A 243 -10.00 -28.24 7.85
N ASP A 244 -10.67 -28.23 9.00
CA ASP A 244 -12.12 -28.14 9.10
C ASP A 244 -12.64 -26.83 8.50
N GLN A 245 -11.98 -25.71 8.80
CA GLN A 245 -12.32 -24.40 8.24
C GLN A 245 -12.11 -24.34 6.72
N GLN A 246 -11.03 -24.94 6.21
CA GLN A 246 -10.80 -25.04 4.76
C GLN A 246 -11.85 -25.90 4.07
N HIS A 247 -12.25 -27.02 4.68
CA HIS A 247 -13.30 -27.88 4.17
C HIS A 247 -14.64 -27.14 4.07
N LEU A 248 -15.05 -26.43 5.13
CA LEU A 248 -16.28 -25.63 5.13
C LEU A 248 -16.23 -24.46 4.15
N CYS A 249 -15.06 -23.82 3.97
CA CYS A 249 -14.89 -22.80 2.92
C CYS A 249 -15.11 -23.38 1.52
N LYS A 250 -14.57 -24.58 1.23
CA LYS A 250 -14.80 -25.25 -0.06
C LYS A 250 -16.27 -25.57 -0.29
N LEU A 251 -16.97 -26.10 0.71
CA LEU A 251 -18.41 -26.35 0.62
C LEU A 251 -19.21 -25.05 0.38
N THR A 252 -18.77 -23.94 0.98
CA THR A 252 -19.36 -22.62 0.76
C THR A 252 -19.14 -22.16 -0.69
N GLU A 253 -17.94 -22.34 -1.24
CA GLU A 253 -17.60 -22.02 -2.63
C GLU A 253 -18.38 -22.91 -3.63
N ASP A 254 -18.48 -24.21 -3.36
CA ASP A 254 -19.28 -25.16 -4.15
C ASP A 254 -20.77 -24.78 -4.13
N LYS A 255 -21.28 -24.34 -2.97
CA LYS A 255 -22.68 -23.88 -2.84
C LYS A 255 -22.95 -22.58 -3.58
N LEU A 256 -22.01 -21.62 -3.55
CA LEU A 256 -22.11 -20.39 -4.34
C LEU A 256 -22.06 -20.69 -5.84
N LEU A 257 -21.25 -21.66 -6.26
CA LEU A 257 -21.21 -22.15 -7.63
C LEU A 257 -22.53 -22.81 -8.07
N GLU A 258 -23.21 -23.51 -7.16
CA GLU A 258 -24.55 -24.08 -7.42
C GLU A 258 -25.62 -22.98 -7.55
N LEU A 259 -25.59 -21.96 -6.69
CA LEU A 259 -26.58 -20.89 -6.64
C LEU A 259 -26.41 -19.85 -7.76
N ASP A 260 -25.17 -19.46 -8.08
CA ASP A 260 -24.84 -18.56 -9.19
C ASP A 260 -23.59 -19.03 -9.95
N PRO A 261 -23.76 -19.95 -10.92
CA PRO A 261 -22.65 -20.44 -11.71
C PRO A 261 -22.04 -19.36 -12.62
N GLU A 262 -22.74 -18.28 -12.97
CA GLU A 262 -22.18 -17.24 -13.85
C GLU A 262 -21.15 -16.37 -13.11
N GLN A 263 -21.42 -16.08 -11.82
CA GLN A 263 -20.53 -15.29 -10.98
C GLN A 263 -19.39 -16.12 -10.38
N TYR A 264 -19.64 -17.39 -10.04
CA TYR A 264 -18.69 -18.21 -9.26
C TYR A 264 -18.06 -19.37 -10.04
N THR A 265 -18.39 -19.62 -11.32
CA THR A 265 -17.58 -20.55 -12.14
C THR A 265 -16.13 -20.07 -12.17
N PRO A 266 -15.16 -20.94 -11.85
CA PRO A 266 -13.77 -20.65 -12.09
C PRO A 266 -13.62 -20.35 -13.59
N LYS A 267 -13.21 -19.12 -13.93
CA LYS A 267 -12.92 -18.77 -15.33
C LYS A 267 -11.90 -19.78 -15.85
N ALA A 268 -12.36 -20.65 -16.75
CA ALA A 268 -11.51 -21.62 -17.40
C ALA A 268 -10.31 -20.90 -18.03
N GLU A 269 -9.14 -21.48 -17.80
CA GLU A 269 -7.87 -21.12 -18.43
C GLU A 269 -8.10 -20.92 -19.94
N PRO A 270 -7.76 -19.77 -20.54
CA PRO A 270 -7.92 -19.62 -21.98
C PRO A 270 -6.78 -20.37 -22.68
N GLU A 271 -7.12 -21.48 -23.33
CA GLU A 271 -6.33 -22.04 -24.42
C GLU A 271 -6.20 -21.03 -25.58
N PRO A 272 -5.11 -21.11 -26.38
CA PRO A 272 -4.54 -19.98 -27.10
C PRO A 272 -5.26 -19.73 -28.42
N ILE A 273 -5.76 -18.51 -28.64
CA ILE A 273 -6.32 -18.11 -29.94
C ILE A 273 -5.81 -16.71 -30.31
N VAL A 274 -4.91 -16.76 -31.31
CA VAL A 274 -4.46 -15.77 -32.31
C VAL A 274 -4.54 -14.27 -32.04
N GLU A 275 -3.35 -13.67 -32.14
CA GLU A 275 -3.00 -12.32 -32.62
C GLU A 275 -4.15 -11.42 -33.07
N GLU A 276 -4.46 -10.42 -32.24
CA GLU A 276 -4.84 -9.11 -32.75
C GLU A 276 -3.81 -8.09 -32.26
N VAL A 277 -3.01 -7.62 -33.21
CA VAL A 277 -1.87 -6.73 -33.04
C VAL A 277 -2.36 -5.40 -32.49
N ILE A 278 -2.24 -5.22 -31.19
CA ILE A 278 -2.14 -3.90 -30.57
C ILE A 278 -0.65 -3.55 -30.65
N GLU A 279 -0.30 -2.40 -31.23
CA GLU A 279 1.05 -1.83 -31.11
C GLU A 279 1.37 -1.59 -29.63
N VAL A 280 1.91 -2.63 -28.99
CA VAL A 280 2.49 -2.60 -27.66
C VAL A 280 3.75 -1.76 -27.80
N ALA A 281 3.77 -0.61 -27.13
CA ALA A 281 5.03 0.04 -26.78
C ALA A 281 5.90 -1.03 -26.13
N GLN A 282 6.98 -1.44 -26.81
CA GLN A 282 7.74 -2.62 -26.40
C GLN A 282 8.11 -2.52 -24.92
N PRO A 283 7.80 -3.55 -24.11
CA PRO A 283 8.16 -3.53 -22.70
C PRO A 283 9.68 -3.32 -22.61
N SER A 284 10.09 -2.41 -21.73
CA SER A 284 11.50 -2.10 -21.58
C SER A 284 12.27 -3.36 -21.24
N LEU A 285 13.55 -3.43 -21.60
CA LEU A 285 14.33 -4.65 -21.42
C LEU A 285 14.36 -5.10 -19.94
N ILE A 286 14.30 -4.14 -19.01
CA ILE A 286 14.20 -4.40 -17.57
C ILE A 286 12.84 -5.00 -17.18
N ASP A 287 11.73 -4.54 -17.74
CA ASP A 287 10.40 -5.13 -17.49
C ASP A 287 10.36 -6.60 -17.94
N GLN A 288 11.01 -6.91 -19.06
CA GLN A 288 11.13 -8.29 -19.55
C GLN A 288 11.95 -9.17 -18.58
N ILE A 289 13.04 -8.62 -18.03
CA ILE A 289 13.88 -9.32 -17.03
C ILE A 289 13.09 -9.55 -15.74
N GLU A 290 12.36 -8.56 -15.26
CA GLU A 290 11.55 -8.67 -14.04
C GLU A 290 10.41 -9.67 -14.18
N ASN A 291 9.71 -9.66 -15.31
CA ASN A 291 8.65 -10.62 -15.59
C ASN A 291 9.19 -12.05 -15.71
N ALA A 292 10.34 -12.25 -16.37
CA ALA A 292 10.99 -13.56 -16.46
C ALA A 292 11.42 -14.07 -15.07
N ALA A 293 12.01 -13.21 -14.24
CA ALA A 293 12.40 -13.56 -12.88
C ALA A 293 11.19 -13.90 -12.00
N ARG A 294 10.07 -13.16 -12.12
CA ARG A 294 8.82 -13.46 -11.41
C ARG A 294 8.24 -14.81 -11.82
N LYS A 295 8.25 -15.10 -13.12
CA LYS A 295 7.76 -16.40 -13.65
C LYS A 295 8.61 -17.56 -13.12
N GLN A 296 9.94 -17.43 -13.15
CA GLN A 296 10.84 -18.46 -12.62
C GLN A 296 10.71 -18.64 -11.10
N ALA A 297 10.56 -17.55 -10.34
CA ALA A 297 10.35 -17.62 -8.90
C ALA A 297 9.00 -18.27 -8.55
N SER A 298 7.93 -17.99 -9.32
CA SER A 298 6.61 -18.59 -9.11
C SER A 298 6.63 -20.11 -9.32
N VAL A 299 7.32 -20.59 -10.37
CA VAL A 299 7.46 -22.03 -10.66
C VAL A 299 8.18 -22.75 -9.52
N GLU A 300 9.28 -22.22 -9.02
CA GLU A 300 10.05 -22.86 -7.93
C GLU A 300 9.36 -22.74 -6.56
N SER A 301 8.54 -21.71 -6.37
CA SER A 301 7.73 -21.55 -5.16
C SER A 301 6.57 -22.54 -5.09
N ALA A 302 6.06 -22.99 -6.24
CA ALA A 302 5.07 -24.07 -6.32
C ALA A 302 5.67 -25.43 -5.92
N GLU A 303 6.99 -25.59 -6.04
CA GLU A 303 7.70 -26.83 -5.70
C GLU A 303 8.16 -26.88 -4.22
N HIS A 304 8.39 -25.72 -3.58
CA HIS A 304 8.98 -25.67 -2.24
C HIS A 304 8.25 -24.80 -1.19
N GLY A 305 7.12 -24.18 -1.54
CA GLY A 305 6.29 -23.40 -0.62
C GLY A 305 6.80 -21.96 -0.40
N SER A 306 5.97 -20.98 -0.75
CA SER A 306 6.13 -19.51 -0.64
C SER A 306 7.41 -18.91 -1.23
N ALA A 307 7.22 -17.91 -2.12
CA ALA A 307 8.34 -17.17 -2.72
C ALA A 307 8.97 -16.23 -1.67
N SER A 308 10.20 -16.51 -1.26
CA SER A 308 10.98 -15.53 -0.50
C SER A 308 11.47 -14.41 -1.42
N ILE A 309 11.59 -13.19 -0.92
CA ILE A 309 12.17 -12.05 -1.66
C ILE A 309 13.58 -12.38 -2.19
N ASP A 310 14.34 -13.14 -1.39
CA ASP A 310 15.66 -13.65 -1.74
C ASP A 310 15.63 -14.54 -3.00
N LEU A 311 14.54 -15.28 -3.21
CA LEU A 311 14.36 -16.08 -4.42
C LEU A 311 14.20 -15.19 -5.66
N PHE A 312 13.37 -14.15 -5.59
CA PHE A 312 13.18 -13.22 -6.71
C PHE A 312 14.49 -12.49 -7.06
N TYR A 313 15.24 -12.06 -6.04
CA TYR A 313 16.56 -11.45 -6.21
C TYR A 313 17.53 -12.40 -6.94
N LYS A 314 17.65 -13.65 -6.47
CA LYS A 314 18.49 -14.68 -7.10
C LYS A 314 18.08 -14.97 -8.53
N LYS A 315 16.77 -15.05 -8.80
CA LYS A 315 16.26 -15.27 -10.17
C LYS A 315 16.52 -14.07 -11.08
N LYS A 316 16.37 -12.85 -10.59
CA LYS A 316 16.68 -11.64 -11.37
C LYS A 316 18.15 -11.61 -11.78
N LYS A 317 19.07 -11.91 -10.85
CA LYS A 317 20.51 -12.07 -11.15
C LYS A 317 20.73 -13.16 -12.20
N GLN A 318 20.13 -14.34 -12.01
CA GLN A 318 20.31 -15.47 -12.92
C GLN A 318 19.79 -15.18 -14.34
N VAL A 319 18.63 -14.53 -14.48
CA VAL A 319 18.06 -14.14 -15.78
C VAL A 319 18.99 -13.18 -16.52
N LEU A 320 19.61 -12.22 -15.81
CA LEU A 320 20.60 -11.31 -16.40
C LEU A 320 21.85 -12.04 -16.87
N ILE A 321 22.38 -12.96 -16.07
CA ILE A 321 23.54 -13.78 -16.44
C ILE A 321 23.24 -14.59 -17.71
N ASN A 322 22.10 -15.31 -17.74
CA ASN A 322 21.71 -16.10 -18.90
C ASN A 322 21.57 -15.20 -20.14
N ARG A 323 20.92 -14.04 -20.01
CA ARG A 323 20.73 -13.12 -21.13
C ARG A 323 22.04 -12.52 -21.65
N ILE A 324 23.05 -12.32 -20.81
CA ILE A 324 24.39 -11.92 -21.25
C ILE A 324 25.02 -13.02 -22.12
N TYR A 325 24.92 -14.28 -21.71
CA TYR A 325 25.50 -15.40 -22.45
C TYR A 325 24.72 -15.77 -23.73
N ASP A 326 23.40 -15.64 -23.71
CA ASP A 326 22.53 -15.95 -24.86
C ASP A 326 22.67 -14.94 -26.00
N MET A 327 23.16 -13.72 -25.72
CA MET A 327 23.44 -12.73 -26.76
C MET A 327 24.65 -13.16 -27.60
N ASP A 328 24.48 -13.13 -28.91
CA ASP A 328 25.41 -13.63 -29.92
C ASP A 328 26.20 -12.50 -30.63
N SER A 329 25.88 -11.24 -30.31
CA SER A 329 26.40 -10.06 -31.01
C SER A 329 26.65 -8.92 -30.05
N VAL A 330 27.68 -8.11 -30.34
CA VAL A 330 28.05 -6.96 -29.51
C VAL A 330 26.93 -5.92 -29.45
N GLU A 331 26.25 -5.68 -30.57
CA GLU A 331 25.15 -4.69 -30.64
C GLU A 331 23.96 -5.06 -29.74
N THR A 332 23.61 -6.34 -29.67
CA THR A 332 22.48 -6.80 -28.84
C THR A 332 22.86 -6.78 -27.37
N LEU A 333 24.11 -7.13 -27.05
CA LEU A 333 24.67 -7.04 -25.72
C LEU A 333 24.72 -5.57 -25.23
N GLU A 334 25.09 -4.62 -26.07
CA GLU A 334 25.10 -3.19 -25.72
C GLU A 334 23.71 -2.63 -25.39
N ARG A 335 22.65 -3.15 -26.03
CA ARG A 335 21.26 -2.81 -25.67
C ARG A 335 20.87 -3.31 -24.27
N LEU A 336 21.55 -4.34 -23.75
CA LEU A 336 21.36 -4.86 -22.38
C LEU A 336 22.09 -4.04 -21.32
N ALA A 337 23.13 -3.28 -21.69
CA ALA A 337 23.96 -2.53 -20.73
C ALA A 337 23.16 -1.63 -19.77
N PRO A 338 22.12 -0.87 -20.20
CA PRO A 338 21.33 -0.04 -19.28
C PRO A 338 20.48 -0.86 -18.29
N ALA A 339 20.18 -2.13 -18.60
CA ALA A 339 19.37 -2.99 -17.74
C ALA A 339 20.15 -3.53 -16.53
N ILE A 340 21.49 -3.62 -16.61
CA ILE A 340 22.35 -4.10 -15.53
C ILE A 340 22.30 -3.16 -14.30
N PRO A 341 22.50 -1.83 -14.41
CA PRO A 341 22.32 -0.93 -13.28
C PRO A 341 20.84 -0.76 -12.90
N ALA A 342 19.92 -0.79 -13.88
CA ALA A 342 18.49 -0.70 -13.61
C ALA A 342 17.94 -1.90 -12.82
N ALA A 343 18.65 -3.04 -12.84
CA ALA A 343 18.29 -4.22 -12.08
C ALA A 343 18.42 -4.06 -10.56
N LYS A 344 19.16 -3.03 -10.08
CA LYS A 344 19.33 -2.71 -8.66
C LYS A 344 19.81 -3.91 -7.84
N LEU A 345 20.88 -4.55 -8.31
CA LEU A 345 21.53 -5.66 -7.59
C LEU A 345 22.51 -5.13 -6.54
N LEU A 346 22.92 -5.98 -5.60
CA LEU A 346 23.95 -5.67 -4.62
C LEU A 346 25.24 -5.18 -5.30
N PRO A 347 26.01 -4.25 -4.71
CA PRO A 347 27.25 -3.76 -5.33
C PRO A 347 28.21 -4.87 -5.77
N SER A 348 28.38 -5.90 -4.95
CA SER A 348 29.22 -7.07 -5.26
C SER A 348 28.71 -7.85 -6.47
N ASP A 349 27.41 -8.13 -6.52
CA ASP A 349 26.76 -8.87 -7.63
C ASP A 349 26.65 -8.02 -8.90
N HIS A 350 26.47 -6.72 -8.76
CA HIS A 350 26.48 -5.75 -9.84
C HIS A 350 27.88 -5.71 -10.49
N GLN A 351 28.93 -5.67 -9.67
CA GLN A 351 30.31 -5.69 -10.16
C GLN A 351 30.67 -7.03 -10.80
N GLU A 352 30.19 -8.14 -10.26
CA GLU A 352 30.28 -9.47 -10.88
C GLU A 352 29.60 -9.49 -12.26
N LEU A 353 28.36 -9.00 -12.37
CA LEU A 353 27.63 -8.92 -13.63
C LEU A 353 28.31 -8.00 -14.66
N LEU A 354 28.87 -6.88 -14.23
CA LEU A 354 29.65 -6.01 -15.11
C LEU A 354 30.92 -6.72 -15.61
N SER A 355 31.57 -7.53 -14.77
CA SER A 355 32.73 -8.32 -15.19
C SER A 355 32.35 -9.41 -16.20
N LEU A 356 31.22 -10.10 -16.00
CA LEU A 356 30.69 -11.10 -16.92
C LEU A 356 30.29 -10.47 -18.26
N TYR A 357 29.63 -9.31 -18.20
CA TYR A 357 29.27 -8.51 -19.38
C TYR A 357 30.50 -8.11 -20.18
N ALA A 358 31.54 -7.57 -19.52
CA ALA A 358 32.78 -7.16 -20.18
C ALA A 358 33.50 -8.36 -20.81
N GLN A 359 33.64 -9.47 -20.08
CA GLN A 359 34.25 -10.70 -20.58
C GLN A 359 33.52 -11.24 -21.81
N ARG A 360 32.18 -11.26 -21.80
CA ARG A 360 31.38 -11.72 -22.93
C ARG A 360 31.51 -10.79 -24.14
N LYS A 361 31.52 -9.47 -23.92
CA LYS A 361 31.73 -8.48 -24.96
C LYS A 361 33.09 -8.65 -25.63
N ASP A 362 34.16 -8.79 -24.84
CA ASP A 362 35.51 -9.00 -25.36
C ASP A 362 35.61 -10.31 -26.17
N ALA A 363 34.96 -11.39 -25.69
CA ALA A 363 34.91 -12.66 -26.41
C ALA A 363 34.18 -12.55 -27.76
N LEU A 364 33.09 -11.79 -27.84
CA LEU A 364 32.35 -11.55 -29.09
C LEU A 364 33.14 -10.67 -30.06
N ILE A 365 33.86 -9.66 -29.56
CA ILE A 365 34.76 -8.83 -30.38
C ILE A 365 35.88 -9.69 -30.96
N GLN A 366 36.53 -10.51 -30.13
CA GLN A 366 37.58 -11.42 -30.59
C GLN A 366 37.06 -12.43 -31.62
N ALA A 367 35.88 -13.02 -31.40
CA ALA A 367 35.26 -13.94 -32.34
C ALA A 367 34.94 -13.29 -33.70
N ALA A 368 34.50 -12.03 -33.69
CA ALA A 368 34.25 -11.25 -34.90
C ALA A 368 35.55 -10.89 -35.64
N GLU A 369 36.66 -10.68 -34.92
CA GLU A 369 37.98 -10.41 -35.49
C GLU A 369 38.68 -11.68 -36.01
N THR A 370 38.43 -12.85 -35.42
CA THR A 370 39.04 -14.13 -35.84
C THR A 370 38.27 -14.87 -36.94
N GLY A 371 37.06 -14.42 -37.29
CA GLY A 371 36.33 -14.93 -38.47
C GLY A 371 35.90 -16.40 -38.37
N GLU A 372 35.61 -16.91 -37.18
CA GLU A 372 34.96 -18.23 -37.03
C GLU A 372 33.44 -18.07 -37.14
N ALA A 373 32.98 -17.87 -38.37
CA ALA A 373 31.65 -18.31 -38.78
C ALA A 373 31.80 -19.70 -39.40
N SER A 374 31.40 -20.73 -38.67
CA SER A 374 31.01 -22.03 -39.23
C SER A 374 29.86 -22.61 -38.44
#